data_AF-A0A194WAY8-F1
#
_entry.id   AF-A0A194WAY8-F1
#
_cell.length_a   1.000
_cell.length_b   1.000
_cell.length_c   1.000
_cell.angle_alpha   90.00
_cell.angle_beta   90.00
_cell.angle_gamma   90.00
#
_symmetry.space_group_name_H-M   'P 1'
#
loop_
_entity.id
_entity.type
_entity.pdbx_description
1 polymer ?
#
loop_
_entity_poly.entity_id
_entity_poly.type
_entity_poly.pdbx_seq_one_letter_code
_entity_poly.pdbx_strand_id
1 'polypeptide(L)'
;MTVPSPNDHVRSLEKELEDLHQELATNDVKRKDIKKATRIMASHFKQVSKKHERLNRFYERHKKELWFAVVAGNTPIAARAEEKMKKVIEEQAQLQRDMPDQYKSWAWVVKANNECTEKRRECKVKISLKEEEIHRLRPCDSVTCKHCKRIDITALKKAKAAFKDGVARILKVKLK
;
A
#
# COMPACT_ATOMS: atom_id res chain seq x y z
N MET A 1 -37.17 -11.88 -29.68
CA MET A 1 -35.94 -11.77 -28.86
C MET A 1 -36.08 -12.76 -27.72
N THR A 2 -35.31 -13.84 -27.71
CA THR A 2 -35.35 -14.89 -26.69
C THR A 2 -34.70 -14.37 -25.41
N VAL A 3 -35.45 -14.40 -24.30
CA VAL A 3 -34.94 -14.04 -22.97
C VAL A 3 -33.83 -15.03 -22.60
N PRO A 4 -32.63 -14.58 -22.21
CA PRO A 4 -31.55 -15.47 -21.79
C PRO A 4 -32.04 -16.40 -20.68
N SER A 5 -31.76 -17.70 -20.80
CA SER A 5 -32.05 -18.62 -19.71
C SER A 5 -31.28 -18.19 -18.46
N PRO A 6 -31.86 -18.28 -17.25
CA PRO A 6 -31.15 -17.99 -16.00
C PRO A 6 -29.79 -18.70 -15.87
N ASN A 7 -29.67 -19.89 -16.46
CA ASN A 7 -28.42 -20.65 -16.48
C ASN A 7 -27.35 -20.06 -17.42
N ASP A 8 -27.75 -19.44 -18.54
CA ASP A 8 -26.83 -18.77 -19.46
C ASP A 8 -26.29 -17.48 -18.83
N HIS A 9 -27.14 -16.77 -18.07
CA HIS A 9 -26.74 -15.60 -17.29
C HIS A 9 -25.72 -15.96 -16.20
N VAL A 10 -25.96 -17.03 -15.45
CA VAL A 10 -25.02 -17.51 -14.43
C VAL A 10 -23.66 -17.89 -15.03
N ARG A 11 -23.64 -18.60 -16.17
CA ARG A 11 -22.37 -18.91 -16.86
C ARG A 11 -21.62 -17.66 -17.33
N SER A 12 -22.35 -16.64 -17.80
CA SER A 12 -21.74 -15.36 -18.16
C SER A 12 -21.10 -14.68 -16.95
N LEU A 13 -21.79 -14.65 -15.81
CA LEU A 13 -21.27 -14.08 -14.57
C LEU A 13 -20.05 -14.84 -14.02
N GLU A 14 -20.05 -16.18 -14.12
CA GLU A 14 -18.91 -17.03 -13.73
C GLU A 14 -17.66 -16.71 -14.58
N LYS A 15 -17.84 -16.51 -15.90
CA LYS A 15 -16.76 -16.10 -16.79
C LYS A 15 -16.25 -14.69 -16.47
N GLU A 16 -17.15 -13.73 -16.24
CA GLU A 16 -16.77 -12.38 -15.81
C GLU A 16 -15.99 -12.39 -14.48
N LEU A 17 -16.35 -13.28 -13.55
CA LEU A 17 -15.60 -13.46 -12.30
C LEU A 17 -14.20 -14.02 -12.52
N GLU A 18 -14.04 -14.98 -13.43
CA GLU A 18 -12.73 -15.53 -13.78
C GLU A 18 -11.83 -14.44 -14.38
N ASP A 19 -12.35 -13.66 -15.33
CA ASP A 19 -11.64 -12.53 -15.93
C ASP A 19 -11.24 -11.49 -14.87
N LEU A 20 -12.14 -11.15 -13.93
CA LEU A 20 -11.85 -10.23 -12.82
C LEU A 20 -10.79 -10.79 -11.85
N HIS A 21 -10.79 -12.09 -11.58
CA HIS A 21 -9.76 -12.73 -10.77
C HIS A 21 -8.40 -12.69 -11.46
N GLN A 22 -8.35 -12.90 -12.78
CA GLN A 22 -7.12 -12.78 -13.57
C GLN A 22 -6.61 -11.34 -13.61
N GLU A 23 -7.51 -10.35 -13.74
CA GLU A 23 -7.18 -8.94 -13.64
C GLU A 23 -6.60 -8.58 -12.25
N LEU A 24 -7.23 -9.09 -11.18
CA LEU A 24 -6.76 -8.88 -9.81
C LEU A 24 -5.37 -9.50 -9.59
N ALA A 25 -5.13 -10.70 -10.09
CA ALA A 25 -3.81 -11.36 -10.02
C ALA A 25 -2.73 -10.53 -10.75
N THR A 26 -3.05 -10.03 -11.94
CA THR A 26 -2.18 -9.13 -12.71
C THR A 26 -1.86 -7.84 -11.94
N ASN A 27 -2.88 -7.25 -11.30
CA ASN A 27 -2.71 -6.05 -10.47
C ASN A 27 -1.85 -6.34 -9.22
N ASP A 28 -1.96 -7.52 -8.61
CA ASP A 28 -1.14 -7.91 -7.47
C ASP A 28 0.34 -8.14 -7.86
N VAL A 29 0.64 -8.59 -9.09
CA VAL A 29 2.01 -8.63 -9.62
C VAL A 29 2.56 -7.21 -9.78
N LYS A 30 1.84 -6.32 -10.49
CA LYS A 30 2.23 -4.91 -10.68
C LYS A 30 2.47 -4.20 -9.35
N ARG A 31 1.65 -4.50 -8.33
CA ARG A 31 1.80 -3.96 -6.98
C ARG A 31 3.14 -4.33 -6.33
N LYS A 32 3.69 -5.51 -6.59
CA LYS A 32 5.01 -5.91 -6.05
C LYS A 32 6.10 -5.02 -6.63
N ASP A 33 6.05 -4.76 -7.93
CA ASP A 33 7.02 -3.90 -8.62
C ASP A 33 6.91 -2.45 -8.14
N ILE A 34 5.70 -1.93 -8.03
CA ILE A 34 5.45 -0.57 -7.53
C ILE A 34 5.92 -0.44 -6.07
N LYS A 35 5.69 -1.45 -5.22
CA LYS A 35 6.23 -1.47 -3.85
C LYS A 35 7.76 -1.42 -3.83
N LYS A 36 8.41 -2.15 -4.72
CA LYS A 36 9.88 -2.12 -4.85
C LYS A 36 10.33 -0.72 -5.27
N ALA A 37 9.72 -0.13 -6.29
CA ALA A 37 9.99 1.23 -6.73
C ALA A 37 9.77 2.26 -5.61
N THR A 38 8.69 2.12 -4.83
CA THR A 38 8.39 3.00 -3.68
C THR A 38 9.47 2.93 -2.62
N ARG A 39 10.02 1.75 -2.31
CA ARG A 39 11.13 1.60 -1.35
C ARG A 39 12.41 2.25 -1.87
N ILE A 40 12.73 2.05 -3.15
CA ILE A 40 13.90 2.66 -3.79
C ILE A 40 13.78 4.18 -3.74
N MET A 41 12.62 4.70 -4.15
CA MET A 41 12.27 6.12 -4.09
C MET A 41 12.44 6.69 -2.67
N ALA A 42 11.87 6.03 -1.65
CA ALA A 42 11.97 6.49 -0.26
C ALA A 42 13.41 6.48 0.26
N SER A 43 14.20 5.47 -0.10
CA SER A 43 15.63 5.42 0.24
C SER A 43 16.39 6.57 -0.42
N HIS A 44 16.16 6.79 -1.70
CA HIS A 44 16.79 7.85 -2.47
C HIS A 44 16.42 9.24 -1.92
N PHE A 45 15.14 9.50 -1.65
CA PHE A 45 14.66 10.72 -1.00
C PHE A 45 15.40 10.98 0.31
N LYS A 46 15.49 9.96 1.18
CA LYS A 46 16.21 10.07 2.46
C LYS A 46 17.69 10.41 2.28
N GLN A 47 18.35 9.87 1.27
CA GLN A 47 19.75 10.19 0.96
C GLN A 47 19.90 11.65 0.53
N VAL A 48 19.03 12.13 -0.36
CA VAL A 48 19.03 13.52 -0.85
C VAL A 48 18.76 14.49 0.31
N SER A 49 17.76 14.21 1.16
CA SER A 49 17.48 15.03 2.35
C SER A 49 18.68 15.10 3.30
N LYS A 50 19.33 13.96 3.58
CA LYS A 50 20.55 13.92 4.41
C LYS A 50 21.69 14.71 3.79
N LYS A 51 21.88 14.63 2.46
CA LYS A 51 22.90 15.40 1.75
C LYS A 51 22.62 16.90 1.89
N HIS A 52 21.38 17.33 1.68
CA HIS A 52 20.96 18.71 1.84
C HIS A 52 21.19 19.23 3.28
N GLU A 53 20.78 18.48 4.30
CA GLU A 53 21.04 18.83 5.71
C GLU A 53 22.53 18.92 6.05
N ARG A 54 23.34 18.03 5.47
CA ARG A 54 24.79 18.03 5.66
C ARG A 54 25.42 19.28 5.03
N LEU A 55 25.04 19.60 3.79
CA LEU A 55 25.53 20.80 3.09
C LEU A 55 25.16 22.07 3.84
N ASN A 56 23.92 22.20 4.36
CA ASN A 56 23.53 23.34 5.17
C ASN A 56 24.37 23.50 6.43
N ARG A 57 24.67 22.38 7.13
CA ARG A 57 25.55 22.41 8.30
C ARG A 57 26.98 22.82 7.97
N PHE A 58 27.50 22.39 6.82
CA PHE A 58 28.84 22.77 6.37
C PHE A 58 28.90 24.24 5.94
N TYR A 59 27.87 24.72 5.24
CA TYR A 59 27.74 26.12 4.89
C TYR A 59 27.80 27.01 6.13
N GLU A 60 26.97 26.74 7.13
CA GLU A 60 26.95 27.52 8.38
C GLU A 60 28.26 27.43 9.17
N ARG A 61 28.94 26.27 9.13
CA ARG A 61 30.26 26.11 9.76
C ARG A 61 31.30 27.00 9.06
N HIS A 62 31.40 26.94 7.74
CA HIS A 62 32.40 27.71 6.98
C HIS A 62 32.10 29.21 6.98
N LYS A 63 30.82 29.59 6.99
CA LYS A 63 30.40 30.98 7.19
C LYS A 63 30.88 31.53 8.53
N LYS A 64 30.75 30.77 9.63
CA LYS A 64 31.29 31.16 10.94
C LYS A 64 32.81 31.23 10.94
N GLU A 65 33.48 30.21 10.38
CA GLU A 65 34.95 30.16 10.23
C GLU A 65 35.48 31.39 9.48
N LEU A 66 34.84 31.74 8.35
CA LEU A 66 35.15 32.93 7.56
C LEU A 66 34.96 34.20 8.39
N TRP A 67 33.82 34.36 9.05
CA TRP A 67 33.53 35.54 9.86
C TRP A 67 34.56 35.75 10.98
N PHE A 68 34.89 34.69 11.74
CA PHE A 68 35.92 34.76 12.78
C PHE A 68 37.30 35.10 12.22
N ALA A 69 37.68 34.50 11.08
CA ALA A 69 38.97 34.74 10.46
C ALA A 69 39.11 36.18 9.95
N VAL A 70 38.03 36.74 9.37
CA VAL A 70 37.98 38.14 8.92
C VAL A 70 38.11 39.10 10.10
N VAL A 71 37.35 38.87 11.19
CA VAL A 71 37.41 39.71 12.40
C VAL A 71 38.80 39.66 13.05
N ALA A 72 39.46 38.50 13.04
CA ALA A 72 40.81 38.33 13.57
C ALA A 72 41.92 38.85 12.64
N GLY A 73 41.60 39.40 11.46
CA GLY A 73 42.58 39.84 10.46
C GLY A 73 43.40 38.71 9.85
N ASN A 74 42.94 37.46 9.95
CA ASN A 74 43.65 36.28 9.47
C ASN A 74 43.23 35.92 8.03
N THR A 75 43.78 36.69 7.07
CA THR A 75 43.46 36.57 5.64
C THR A 75 43.67 35.16 5.07
N PRO A 76 44.74 34.42 5.39
CA PRO A 76 44.93 33.06 4.88
C PRO A 76 43.86 32.06 5.34
N ILE A 77 43.33 32.20 6.56
CA ILE A 77 42.24 31.34 7.05
C ILE A 77 40.92 31.77 6.42
N ALA A 78 40.67 33.08 6.29
CA ALA A 78 39.47 33.61 5.64
C ALA A 78 39.34 33.09 4.19
N ALA A 79 40.40 33.20 3.39
CA ALA A 79 40.40 32.72 2.00
C ALA A 79 40.12 31.20 1.90
N ARG A 80 40.67 30.38 2.82
CA ARG A 80 40.38 28.94 2.86
C ARG A 80 38.93 28.65 3.24
N ALA A 81 38.36 29.39 4.19
CA ALA A 81 36.97 29.23 4.58
C ALA A 81 36.00 29.64 3.46
N GLU A 82 36.32 30.72 2.74
CA GLU A 82 35.58 31.16 1.56
C GLU A 82 35.58 30.09 0.46
N GLU A 83 36.74 29.50 0.14
CA GLU A 83 36.87 28.45 -0.86
C GLU A 83 36.06 27.19 -0.49
N LYS A 84 36.09 26.78 0.79
CA LYS A 84 35.24 25.67 1.28
C LYS A 84 33.76 26.02 1.14
N MET A 85 33.38 27.27 1.41
CA MET A 85 32.00 27.73 1.28
C MET A 85 31.53 27.73 -0.18
N LYS A 86 32.37 28.17 -1.13
CA LYS A 86 32.10 28.10 -2.58
C LYS A 86 31.80 26.67 -3.03
N LYS A 87 32.61 25.69 -2.62
CA LYS A 87 32.38 24.27 -2.93
C LYS A 87 31.03 23.77 -2.40
N VAL A 88 30.64 24.16 -1.18
CA VAL A 88 29.33 23.81 -0.62
C VAL A 88 28.19 24.43 -1.43
N ILE A 89 28.33 25.69 -1.85
CA ILE A 89 27.33 26.38 -2.69
C ILE A 89 27.18 25.69 -4.04
N GLU A 90 28.28 25.31 -4.69
CA GLU A 90 28.26 24.58 -5.96
C GLU A 90 27.56 23.22 -5.82
N GLU A 91 27.84 22.48 -4.74
CA GLU A 91 27.15 21.22 -4.45
C GLU A 91 25.66 21.40 -4.16
N GLN A 92 25.27 22.48 -3.47
CA GLN A 92 23.86 22.83 -3.25
C GLN A 92 23.17 23.19 -4.56
N ALA A 93 23.83 23.98 -5.41
CA ALA A 93 23.31 24.35 -6.72
C ALA A 93 23.13 23.12 -7.63
N GLN A 94 24.08 22.18 -7.59
CA GLN A 94 23.92 20.90 -8.31
C GLN A 94 22.73 20.11 -7.78
N LEU A 95 22.60 19.98 -6.46
CA LEU A 95 21.46 19.28 -5.87
C LEU A 95 20.14 19.93 -6.29
N GLN A 96 20.04 21.26 -6.27
CA GLN A 96 18.86 22.00 -6.71
C GLN A 96 18.57 21.82 -8.21
N ARG A 97 19.60 21.71 -9.07
CA ARG A 97 19.44 21.40 -10.50
C ARG A 97 18.87 19.99 -10.72
N ASP A 98 19.24 19.03 -9.89
CA ASP A 98 18.77 17.64 -10.01
C ASP A 98 17.35 17.44 -9.42
N MET A 99 16.91 18.32 -8.50
CA MET A 99 15.63 18.18 -7.80
C MET A 99 14.40 18.04 -8.72
N PRO A 100 14.21 18.83 -9.78
CA PRO A 100 13.00 18.75 -10.61
C PRO A 100 12.78 17.36 -11.20
N ASP A 101 13.84 16.73 -11.73
CA ASP A 101 13.72 15.42 -12.35
C ASP A 101 13.56 14.31 -11.31
N GLN A 102 14.21 14.45 -10.15
CA GLN A 102 13.97 13.57 -9.00
C GLN A 102 12.51 13.66 -8.54
N TYR A 103 11.95 14.86 -8.40
CA TYR A 103 10.54 15.06 -8.03
C TYR A 103 9.58 14.47 -9.05
N LYS A 104 9.83 14.64 -10.36
CA LYS A 104 9.02 14.01 -11.41
C LYS A 104 9.02 12.49 -11.28
N SER A 105 10.21 11.90 -11.09
CA SER A 105 10.36 10.45 -10.90
C SER A 105 9.61 9.95 -9.66
N TRP A 106 9.75 10.63 -8.53
CA TRP A 106 9.05 10.28 -7.29
C TRP A 106 7.54 10.44 -7.42
N ALA A 107 7.07 11.52 -8.06
CA ALA A 107 5.65 11.76 -8.31
C ALA A 107 5.03 10.65 -9.17
N TRP A 108 5.76 10.15 -10.18
CA TRP A 108 5.30 9.04 -11.00
C TRP A 108 5.11 7.76 -10.19
N VAL A 109 6.05 7.42 -9.30
CA VAL A 109 5.94 6.24 -8.43
C VAL A 109 4.76 6.37 -7.46
N VAL A 110 4.56 7.55 -6.88
CA VAL A 110 3.40 7.82 -5.99
C VAL A 110 2.09 7.67 -6.75
N LYS A 111 2.00 8.25 -7.96
CA LYS A 111 0.83 8.13 -8.83
C LYS A 111 0.54 6.67 -9.18
N ALA A 112 1.54 5.93 -9.63
CA ALA A 112 1.40 4.50 -9.95
C ALA A 112 0.92 3.67 -8.75
N ASN A 113 1.41 3.98 -7.54
CA ASN A 113 0.98 3.30 -6.32
C ASN A 113 -0.49 3.59 -5.98
N ASN A 114 -0.93 4.83 -6.11
CA ASN A 114 -2.32 5.22 -5.87
C ASN A 114 -3.25 4.58 -6.91
N GLU A 115 -2.92 4.66 -8.20
CA GLU A 115 -3.70 4.04 -9.27
C GLU A 115 -3.81 2.52 -9.13
N CYS A 116 -2.71 1.84 -8.76
CA CYS A 116 -2.72 0.40 -8.53
C CYS A 116 -3.59 0.03 -7.31
N THR A 117 -3.57 0.86 -6.27
CA THR A 117 -4.38 0.65 -5.06
C THR A 117 -5.87 0.81 -5.36
N GLU A 118 -6.26 1.85 -6.09
CA GLU A 118 -7.66 2.08 -6.48
C GLU A 118 -8.17 1.00 -7.45
N LYS A 119 -7.43 0.69 -8.52
CA LYS A 119 -7.81 -0.39 -9.46
C LYS A 119 -8.04 -1.72 -8.75
N ARG A 120 -7.18 -2.05 -7.78
CA ARG A 120 -7.33 -3.26 -6.97
C ARG A 120 -8.57 -3.21 -6.09
N ARG A 121 -8.89 -2.06 -5.51
CA ARG A 121 -10.10 -1.86 -4.70
C ARG A 121 -11.35 -2.02 -5.57
N GLU A 122 -11.37 -1.39 -6.74
CA GLU A 122 -12.45 -1.51 -7.72
C GLU A 122 -12.66 -2.96 -8.17
N CYS A 123 -11.59 -3.67 -8.54
CA CYS A 123 -11.67 -5.10 -8.92
C CYS A 123 -12.30 -5.93 -7.80
N LYS A 124 -11.88 -5.73 -6.55
CA LYS A 124 -12.43 -6.46 -5.40
C LYS A 124 -13.91 -6.18 -5.18
N VAL A 125 -14.33 -4.92 -5.32
CA VAL A 125 -15.74 -4.54 -5.21
C VAL A 125 -16.55 -5.20 -6.33
N LYS A 126 -16.05 -5.18 -7.57
CA LYS A 126 -16.72 -5.85 -8.71
C LYS A 126 -16.85 -7.35 -8.48
N ILE A 127 -15.80 -8.01 -8.02
CA ILE A 127 -15.81 -9.45 -7.67
C ILE A 127 -16.91 -9.70 -6.63
N SER A 128 -16.93 -8.97 -5.52
CA SER A 128 -17.93 -9.18 -4.47
C SER A 128 -19.37 -8.95 -4.96
N LEU A 129 -19.61 -7.93 -5.79
CA LEU A 129 -20.93 -7.67 -6.36
C LEU A 129 -21.39 -8.81 -7.30
N LYS A 130 -20.46 -9.35 -8.11
CA LYS A 130 -20.75 -10.45 -9.03
C LYS A 130 -20.95 -11.78 -8.29
N GLU A 131 -20.16 -12.04 -7.25
CA GLU A 131 -20.39 -13.18 -6.34
C GLU A 131 -21.77 -13.09 -5.67
N GLU A 132 -22.18 -11.90 -5.22
CA GLU A 132 -23.52 -11.68 -4.67
C GLU A 132 -24.62 -11.90 -5.71
N GLU A 133 -24.43 -11.46 -6.96
CA GLU A 133 -25.39 -11.66 -8.05
C GLU A 133 -25.57 -13.14 -8.38
N ILE A 134 -24.47 -13.88 -8.54
CA ILE A 134 -24.50 -15.34 -8.71
C ILE A 134 -25.20 -16.00 -7.53
N HIS A 135 -24.89 -15.59 -6.30
CA HIS A 135 -25.54 -16.14 -5.10
C HIS A 135 -27.04 -15.84 -5.03
N ARG A 136 -27.54 -14.72 -5.57
CA ARG A 136 -28.99 -14.45 -5.65
C ARG A 136 -29.68 -15.36 -6.65
N LEU A 137 -29.01 -15.67 -7.77
CA LEU A 137 -29.53 -16.54 -8.82
C LEU A 137 -29.40 -18.03 -8.45
N ARG A 138 -28.35 -18.38 -7.70
CA ARG A 138 -28.03 -19.71 -7.21
C ARG A 138 -27.66 -19.65 -5.73
N PRO A 139 -28.66 -19.61 -4.82
CA PRO A 139 -28.41 -19.60 -3.38
C PRO A 139 -27.58 -20.80 -2.94
N CYS A 140 -26.60 -20.56 -2.08
CA CYS A 140 -25.84 -21.62 -1.41
C CYS A 140 -26.74 -22.29 -0.35
N ASP A 141 -26.72 -23.62 -0.25
CA ASP A 141 -27.39 -24.37 0.83
C ASP A 141 -26.70 -24.23 2.20
N SER A 142 -25.57 -23.51 2.23
CA SER A 142 -24.79 -23.31 3.44
C SER A 142 -25.50 -22.36 4.43
N VAL A 143 -25.75 -22.87 5.64
CA VAL A 143 -26.32 -22.15 6.79
C VAL A 143 -25.37 -21.05 7.33
N THR A 144 -24.09 -21.09 6.93
CA THR A 144 -23.06 -20.13 7.34
C THR A 144 -22.66 -19.17 6.22
N CYS A 145 -23.31 -19.27 5.07
CA CYS A 145 -23.02 -18.44 3.91
C CYS A 145 -23.34 -16.97 4.20
N LYS A 146 -22.31 -16.11 4.20
CA LYS A 146 -22.44 -14.68 4.51
C LYS A 146 -23.42 -13.96 3.58
N HIS A 147 -23.59 -14.46 2.35
CA HIS A 147 -24.45 -13.89 1.31
C HIS A 147 -25.93 -14.26 1.47
N CYS A 148 -26.25 -15.47 1.93
CA CYS A 148 -27.64 -15.94 1.94
C CYS A 148 -28.44 -15.50 3.16
N LYS A 149 -27.82 -14.94 4.21
CA LYS A 149 -28.47 -14.52 5.48
C LYS A 149 -29.51 -15.53 6.03
N ARG A 150 -29.48 -16.81 5.63
CA ARG A 150 -30.21 -17.93 6.24
C ARG A 150 -29.53 -18.30 7.55
N ILE A 151 -29.25 -17.30 8.39
CA ILE A 151 -28.81 -17.56 9.75
C ILE A 151 -30.10 -17.86 10.51
N ASP A 152 -30.55 -19.11 10.46
CA ASP A 152 -31.38 -19.62 11.54
C ASP A 152 -30.46 -19.74 12.77
N ILE A 153 -30.15 -18.58 13.38
CA ILE A 153 -29.34 -18.46 14.60
C ILE A 153 -29.91 -19.39 15.67
N THR A 154 -31.22 -19.64 15.62
CA THR A 154 -31.96 -20.56 16.46
C THR A 154 -31.52 -22.01 16.27
N ALA A 155 -31.36 -22.50 15.03
CA ALA A 155 -30.86 -23.86 14.76
C ALA A 155 -29.41 -24.05 15.24
N LEU A 156 -28.52 -23.08 14.99
CA LEU A 156 -27.13 -23.12 15.47
C LEU A 156 -27.04 -23.03 17.01
N LYS A 157 -27.86 -22.19 17.65
CA LYS A 157 -27.96 -22.12 19.12
C LYS A 157 -28.51 -23.41 19.72
N LYS A 158 -29.54 -24.01 19.12
CA LYS A 158 -30.10 -25.31 19.54
C LYS A 158 -29.08 -26.44 19.40
N ALA A 159 -28.36 -26.51 18.28
CA ALA A 159 -27.29 -27.50 18.08
C ALA A 159 -26.16 -27.32 19.11
N LYS A 160 -25.76 -26.09 19.40
CA LYS A 160 -24.75 -25.79 20.43
C LYS A 160 -25.22 -26.17 21.84
N ALA A 161 -26.48 -25.91 22.16
CA ALA A 161 -27.08 -26.29 23.45
C ALA A 161 -27.16 -27.83 23.58
N ALA A 162 -27.68 -28.51 22.56
CA ALA A 162 -27.75 -29.98 22.54
C ALA A 162 -26.37 -30.64 22.66
N PHE A 163 -25.34 -30.07 22.01
CA PHE A 163 -23.96 -30.53 22.14
C PHE A 163 -23.44 -30.34 23.57
N LYS A 164 -23.65 -29.17 24.19
CA LYS A 164 -23.25 -28.92 25.59
C LYS A 164 -23.95 -29.89 26.55
N ASP A 165 -25.25 -30.13 26.37
CA ASP A 165 -26.02 -31.06 27.20
C ASP A 165 -25.60 -32.51 26.98
N GLY A 166 -25.20 -32.88 25.77
CA GLY A 166 -24.63 -34.19 25.45
C GLY A 166 -23.28 -34.39 26.14
N VAL A 167 -22.38 -33.41 26.03
CA VAL A 167 -21.06 -33.43 26.68
C VAL A 167 -21.18 -33.45 28.20
N ALA A 168 -22.07 -32.64 28.78
CA ALA A 168 -22.30 -32.63 30.22
C ALA A 168 -22.85 -33.97 30.74
N ARG A 169 -23.73 -34.63 29.97
CA ARG A 169 -24.22 -35.98 30.29
C ARG A 169 -23.11 -37.02 30.23
N ILE A 170 -22.29 -37.02 29.18
CA ILE A 170 -21.16 -37.95 29.03
C ILE A 170 -20.12 -37.75 30.14
N LEU A 171 -19.79 -36.50 30.49
CA LEU A 171 -18.83 -36.18 31.55
C LEU A 171 -19.35 -36.53 32.94
N LYS A 172 -20.67 -36.38 33.21
CA LYS A 172 -21.27 -36.85 34.46
C LYS A 172 -21.28 -38.38 34.59
N VAL A 173 -21.39 -39.10 33.47
CA VAL A 173 -21.35 -40.57 33.47
C VAL A 173 -19.93 -41.11 33.69
N LYS A 174 -18.88 -40.36 33.34
CA LYS A 174 -17.47 -40.74 33.57
C LYS A 174 -16.93 -40.44 34.98
N LEU A 175 -17.71 -39.80 35.84
CA LEU A 175 -17.33 -39.44 37.22
C LEU A 175 -18.03 -40.30 38.29
N LYS A 176 -18.57 -41.46 37.90
CA LYS A 176 -19.01 -42.53 38.81
C LYS A 176 -18.12 -43.75 38.67
#